data_AF-A0A0C9TM88-F1
#
_entry.id   AF-A0A0C9TM88-F1
#
_cell.length_a   1.000
_cell.length_b   1.000
_cell.length_c   1.000
_cell.angle_alpha   90.00
_cell.angle_beta   90.00
_cell.angle_gamma   90.00
#
_symmetry.space_group_name_H-M   'P 1'
#
loop_
_entity.id
_entity.type
_entity.pdbx_description
1 polymer ?
#
loop_
_entity_poly.entity_id
_entity_poly.type
_entity_poly.pdbx_seq_one_letter_code
_entity_poly.pdbx_strand_id
1 'polypeptide(L)'
;MAKFPTLLFLTLVRLAVAFPIYESLVGLSEREISGFVAYNEPGAAHPFVPAGTNDIRGPCLALNTLASHGYLPRNGIVRPDQLVTATMEGLNLANDFAKLLTYQTFLMNGNPITNLMSLGLKSSFTGPDPPKPAQVDGLSPIALRTAHYTSF
;
A
#
# COMPACT_ATOMS: atom_id res chain seq x y z
N MET A 1 11.61 -47.29 1.34
CA MET A 1 12.30 -46.07 0.88
C MET A 1 11.64 -45.40 -0.35
N ALA A 2 10.33 -45.60 -0.60
CA ALA A 2 9.64 -45.02 -1.76
C ALA A 2 8.69 -43.84 -1.43
N LYS A 3 8.61 -43.40 -0.16
CA LYS A 3 7.59 -42.43 0.28
C LYS A 3 7.99 -40.96 0.06
N PHE A 4 9.28 -40.65 0.04
CA PHE A 4 9.78 -39.28 -0.14
C PHE A 4 9.55 -38.69 -1.55
N PRO A 5 9.82 -39.41 -2.66
CA PRO A 5 9.55 -38.86 -3.99
C PRO A 5 8.05 -38.69 -4.24
N THR A 6 7.19 -39.57 -3.71
CA THR A 6 5.73 -39.43 -3.84
C THR A 6 5.21 -38.24 -3.03
N LEU A 7 5.74 -37.99 -1.83
CA LEU A 7 5.41 -36.80 -1.04
C LEU A 7 5.87 -35.52 -1.73
N LEU A 8 7.09 -35.49 -2.27
CA LEU A 8 7.62 -34.36 -3.03
C LEU A 8 6.77 -34.08 -4.28
N PHE A 9 6.37 -35.13 -5.01
CA PHE A 9 5.53 -34.96 -6.19
C PHE A 9 4.13 -34.45 -5.83
N LEU A 10 3.53 -34.98 -4.76
CA LEU A 10 2.22 -34.53 -4.27
C LEU A 10 2.27 -33.07 -3.77
N THR A 11 3.35 -32.65 -3.11
CA THR A 11 3.51 -31.25 -2.68
C THR A 11 3.75 -30.31 -3.85
N LEU A 12 4.56 -30.70 -4.84
CA LEU A 12 4.77 -29.92 -6.06
C LEU A 12 3.50 -29.80 -6.90
N VAL A 13 2.73 -30.89 -7.04
CA VAL A 13 1.42 -30.86 -7.71
C VAL A 13 0.46 -29.95 -6.94
N ARG A 14 0.38 -30.07 -5.61
CA ARG A 14 -0.43 -29.18 -4.77
C ARG A 14 -0.06 -27.71 -4.91
N LEU A 15 1.23 -27.37 -5.02
CA LEU A 15 1.65 -26.00 -5.34
C LEU A 15 1.17 -25.61 -6.75
N ALA A 16 1.39 -26.45 -7.76
CA ALA A 16 1.04 -26.15 -9.14
C ALA A 16 -0.47 -25.87 -9.34
N VAL A 17 -1.37 -26.62 -8.67
CA VAL A 17 -2.83 -26.34 -8.72
C VAL A 17 -3.29 -25.25 -7.74
N ALA A 18 -2.47 -24.85 -6.77
CA ALA A 18 -2.83 -23.79 -5.82
C ALA A 18 -2.52 -22.38 -6.36
N PHE A 19 -1.74 -22.26 -7.43
CA PHE A 19 -1.50 -20.98 -8.10
C PHE A 19 -2.35 -20.91 -9.37
N PRO A 20 -3.49 -20.18 -9.36
CA PRO A 20 -4.39 -20.07 -10.52
C PRO A 20 -3.72 -19.41 -11.74
N ILE A 21 -2.51 -18.87 -11.61
CA ILE A 21 -1.75 -18.14 -12.63
C ILE A 21 -1.37 -19.02 -13.84
N TYR A 22 -1.48 -20.35 -13.73
CA TYR A 22 -1.06 -21.29 -14.79
C TYR A 22 -2.22 -21.96 -15.54
N GLU A 23 -3.47 -21.64 -15.22
CA GLU A 23 -4.62 -22.12 -15.99
C GLU A 23 -4.65 -21.41 -17.36
N SER A 24 -4.70 -22.19 -18.44
CA SER A 24 -4.74 -21.63 -19.79
C SER A 24 -6.14 -21.05 -20.06
N LEU A 25 -6.20 -19.77 -20.43
CA LEU A 25 -7.46 -19.11 -20.84
C LEU A 25 -7.90 -19.46 -22.26
N VAL A 26 -7.13 -20.30 -22.96
CA VAL A 26 -7.39 -20.69 -24.34
C VAL A 26 -8.67 -21.51 -24.41
N GLY A 27 -9.67 -21.01 -25.15
CA GLY A 27 -10.96 -21.68 -25.35
C GLY A 27 -12.09 -21.21 -24.44
N LEU A 28 -11.82 -20.31 -23.48
CA LEU A 28 -12.86 -19.66 -22.69
C LEU A 28 -13.54 -18.53 -23.48
N SER A 29 -14.84 -18.33 -23.23
CA SER A 29 -15.57 -17.16 -23.76
C SER A 29 -15.16 -15.87 -23.02
N GLU A 30 -15.40 -14.70 -23.61
CA GLU A 30 -15.07 -13.41 -22.99
C GLU A 30 -15.69 -13.23 -21.59
N ARG A 31 -16.87 -13.80 -21.35
CA ARG A 31 -17.53 -13.76 -20.03
C ARG A 31 -16.82 -14.62 -19.01
N GLU A 32 -16.33 -15.79 -19.41
CA GLU A 32 -15.58 -16.71 -18.55
C GLU A 32 -14.18 -16.17 -18.27
N ILE A 33 -13.52 -15.57 -19.27
CA ILE A 33 -12.26 -14.85 -19.10
C ILE A 33 -12.48 -13.68 -18.14
N SER A 34 -13.52 -12.87 -18.34
CA SER A 34 -13.83 -11.73 -17.45
C SER A 34 -14.16 -12.20 -16.03
N GLY A 35 -14.86 -13.32 -15.86
CA GLY A 35 -15.13 -13.93 -14.56
C GLY A 35 -13.87 -14.46 -13.88
N PHE A 36 -12.98 -15.11 -14.62
CA PHE A 36 -11.71 -15.60 -14.12
C PHE A 36 -10.78 -14.46 -13.72
N VAL A 37 -10.65 -13.43 -14.56
CA VAL A 37 -9.86 -12.22 -14.26
C VAL A 37 -10.47 -11.49 -13.07
N ALA A 38 -11.78 -11.27 -13.02
CA ALA A 38 -12.42 -10.61 -11.87
C ALA A 38 -12.31 -11.42 -10.56
N TYR A 39 -12.24 -12.74 -10.61
CA TYR A 39 -12.08 -13.57 -9.41
C TYR A 39 -10.62 -13.67 -8.97
N ASN A 40 -9.67 -13.75 -9.91
CA ASN A 40 -8.26 -13.99 -9.63
C ASN A 40 -7.40 -12.72 -9.64
N GLU A 41 -7.91 -11.58 -10.10
CA GLU A 41 -7.16 -10.33 -10.04
C GLU A 41 -7.15 -9.74 -8.62
N PRO A 42 -5.97 -9.39 -8.09
CA PRO A 42 -5.85 -8.61 -6.87
C PRO A 42 -6.64 -7.29 -6.91
N GLY A 43 -6.89 -6.75 -8.12
CA GLY A 43 -7.63 -5.52 -8.34
C GLY A 43 -9.14 -5.61 -8.05
N ALA A 44 -9.73 -6.81 -7.99
CA ALA A 44 -11.16 -6.95 -7.72
C ALA A 44 -11.53 -6.60 -6.27
N ALA A 45 -10.68 -6.97 -5.31
CA ALA A 45 -10.80 -6.53 -3.92
C ALA A 45 -10.32 -5.09 -3.70
N HIS A 46 -9.39 -4.62 -4.54
CA HIS A 46 -8.74 -3.32 -4.46
C HIS A 46 -8.95 -2.48 -5.73
N PRO A 47 -10.22 -2.11 -6.06
CA PRO A 47 -10.50 -1.37 -7.28
C PRO A 47 -9.87 0.02 -7.22
N PHE A 48 -9.40 0.48 -8.37
CA PHE A 48 -8.94 1.86 -8.52
C PHE A 48 -10.12 2.82 -8.32
N VAL A 49 -9.92 3.81 -7.45
CA VAL A 49 -10.81 4.95 -7.29
C VAL A 49 -9.94 6.21 -7.39
N PRO A 50 -10.27 7.16 -8.29
CA PRO A 50 -9.54 8.41 -8.39
C PRO A 50 -9.62 9.18 -7.08
N ALA A 51 -8.56 9.90 -6.74
CA ALA A 51 -8.51 10.71 -5.53
C ALA A 51 -9.61 11.80 -5.58
N GLY A 52 -10.42 11.87 -4.52
CA GLY A 52 -11.38 12.96 -4.33
C GLY A 52 -10.69 14.28 -4.00
N THR A 53 -11.47 15.36 -3.96
CA THR A 53 -10.95 16.72 -3.69
C THR A 53 -10.24 16.85 -2.34
N ASN A 54 -10.65 16.05 -1.35
CA ASN A 54 -10.08 16.07 0.00
C ASN A 54 -9.04 14.96 0.24
N ASP A 55 -8.77 14.12 -0.76
CA ASP A 55 -7.84 13.01 -0.62
C ASP A 55 -6.41 13.50 -0.83
N ILE A 56 -5.54 13.21 0.14
CA ILE A 56 -4.15 13.66 0.10
C ILE A 56 -3.32 12.65 -0.67
N ARG A 57 -2.48 13.17 -1.57
CA ARG A 57 -1.46 12.41 -2.29
C ARG A 57 -0.10 13.07 -2.12
N GLY A 58 0.93 12.24 -2.17
CA GLY A 58 2.29 12.60 -1.86
C GLY A 58 3.22 12.62 -3.07
N PRO A 59 4.52 12.87 -2.81
CA PRO A 59 5.55 12.71 -3.82
C PRO A 59 5.81 11.23 -4.17
N CYS A 60 5.45 10.29 -3.30
CA CYS A 60 5.67 8.87 -3.54
C CYS A 60 4.54 8.27 -4.39
N LEU A 61 4.83 8.03 -5.68
CA LEU A 61 3.90 7.44 -6.64
C LEU A 61 3.34 6.08 -6.16
N ALA A 62 4.17 5.24 -5.54
CA ALA A 62 3.75 3.92 -5.08
C ALA A 62 2.69 4.00 -3.96
N LEU A 63 2.88 4.88 -2.97
CA LEU A 63 1.90 5.07 -1.89
C LEU A 63 0.61 5.72 -2.40
N ASN A 64 0.71 6.59 -3.41
CA ASN A 64 -0.46 7.16 -4.07
C ASN A 64 -1.31 6.08 -4.75
N THR A 65 -0.68 5.12 -5.42
CA THR A 65 -1.35 3.97 -6.01
C THR A 65 -2.02 3.11 -4.94
N LEU A 66 -1.31 2.79 -3.85
CA LEU A 66 -1.88 2.00 -2.75
C LEU A 66 -3.10 2.68 -2.11
N ALA A 67 -3.07 4.00 -1.94
CA ALA A 67 -4.24 4.76 -1.46
C ALA A 67 -5.38 4.78 -2.50
N SER A 68 -5.07 4.96 -3.79
CA SER A 68 -6.08 4.92 -4.86
C SER A 68 -6.62 3.52 -5.16
N HIS A 69 -5.98 2.46 -4.68
CA HIS A 69 -6.49 1.08 -4.73
C HIS A 69 -7.09 0.61 -3.40
N GLY A 70 -7.03 1.43 -2.34
CA GLY A 70 -7.63 1.10 -1.04
C GLY A 70 -6.83 0.10 -0.20
N TYR A 71 -5.57 -0.17 -0.54
CA TYR A 71 -4.63 -0.82 0.38
C TYR A 71 -4.29 0.10 1.56
N LEU A 72 -4.30 1.41 1.32
CA LEU A 72 -4.24 2.45 2.35
C LEU A 72 -5.57 3.21 2.43
N PRO A 73 -5.85 3.88 3.56
CA PRO A 73 -6.92 4.86 3.64
C PRO A 73 -6.90 5.83 2.46
N ARG A 74 -8.00 5.88 1.71
CA ARG A 74 -8.08 6.62 0.43
C ARG A 74 -7.88 8.13 0.62
N ASN A 75 -8.16 8.65 1.83
CA ASN A 75 -7.93 10.04 2.22
C ASN A 75 -6.45 10.42 2.34
N GLY A 76 -5.52 9.45 2.34
CA GLY A 76 -4.08 9.72 2.45
C GLY A 76 -3.59 10.03 3.87
N ILE A 77 -4.40 9.74 4.90
CA ILE A 77 -3.98 9.78 6.30
C ILE A 77 -3.82 8.35 6.80
N VAL A 78 -2.59 7.97 7.15
CA VAL A 78 -2.21 6.57 7.32
C VAL A 78 -1.50 6.35 8.65
N ARG A 79 -1.61 5.12 9.16
CA ARG A 79 -0.77 4.65 10.27
C ARG A 79 0.44 3.86 9.77
N PRO A 80 1.53 3.77 10.55
CA PRO A 80 2.69 2.95 10.20
C PRO A 80 2.36 1.47 9.97
N ASP A 81 1.50 0.86 10.79
CA ASP A 81 1.11 -0.54 10.62
C ASP A 81 0.41 -0.77 9.27
N GLN A 82 -0.45 0.16 8.86
CA GLN A 82 -1.13 0.11 7.57
C GLN A 82 -0.16 0.24 6.40
N LEU A 83 0.86 1.11 6.53
CA LEU A 83 1.90 1.26 5.51
C LEU A 83 2.73 -0.02 5.33
N VAL A 84 3.12 -0.67 6.42
CA VAL A 84 3.84 -1.94 6.35
C VAL A 84 2.98 -3.00 5.65
N THR A 85 1.74 -3.19 6.09
CA THR A 85 0.84 -4.17 5.48
C THR A 85 0.55 -3.84 4.01
N ALA A 86 0.20 -2.59 3.69
CA ALA A 86 -0.14 -2.18 2.32
C ALA A 86 1.02 -2.34 1.34
N THR A 87 2.24 -2.02 1.77
CA THR A 87 3.42 -2.17 0.90
C THR A 87 3.85 -3.62 0.74
N MET A 88 3.60 -4.47 1.73
CA MET A 88 3.79 -5.91 1.60
C MET A 88 2.73 -6.53 0.67
N GLU A 89 1.46 -6.21 0.88
CA GLU A 89 0.36 -6.83 0.12
C GLU A 89 0.26 -6.28 -1.30
N GLY A 90 0.35 -4.95 -1.47
CA GLY A 90 0.13 -4.30 -2.76
C GLY A 90 1.39 -4.14 -3.62
N LEU A 91 2.59 -4.20 -3.04
CA LEU A 91 3.87 -4.05 -3.76
C LEU A 91 4.83 -5.23 -3.55
N ASN A 92 4.44 -6.24 -2.76
CA ASN A 92 5.29 -7.39 -2.44
C ASN A 92 6.66 -7.00 -1.86
N LEU A 93 6.72 -5.94 -1.04
CA LEU A 93 7.96 -5.58 -0.35
C LEU A 93 8.28 -6.61 0.75
N ALA A 94 9.57 -6.94 0.87
CA ALA A 94 10.07 -7.74 1.98
C ALA A 94 9.78 -7.03 3.32
N ASN A 95 9.40 -7.82 4.35
CA ASN A 95 8.94 -7.27 5.64
C ASN A 95 9.95 -6.32 6.29
N ASP A 96 11.24 -6.68 6.28
CA ASP A 96 12.29 -5.84 6.87
C ASP A 96 12.43 -4.51 6.16
N PHE A 97 12.34 -4.51 4.82
CA PHE A 97 12.42 -3.31 4.01
C PHE A 97 11.17 -2.42 4.18
N ALA A 98 9.98 -3.03 4.22
CA ALA A 98 8.73 -2.34 4.47
C ALA A 98 8.72 -1.64 5.85
N LYS A 99 9.17 -2.33 6.90
CA LYS A 99 9.32 -1.76 8.25
C LYS A 99 10.34 -0.63 8.27
N LEU A 100 11.52 -0.84 7.71
CA LEU A 100 12.58 0.16 7.70
C LEU A 100 12.11 1.47 7.08
N LEU A 101 11.57 1.43 5.86
CA LEU A 101 11.09 2.62 5.16
C LEU A 101 9.94 3.29 5.92
N THR A 102 8.99 2.50 6.40
CA THR A 102 7.79 3.02 7.08
C THR A 102 8.12 3.72 8.38
N TYR A 103 8.92 3.10 9.26
CA TYR A 103 9.24 3.71 10.54
C TYR A 103 10.24 4.85 10.41
N GLN A 104 11.20 4.76 9.48
CA GLN A 104 12.10 5.87 9.20
C GLN A 104 11.32 7.11 8.75
N THR A 105 10.40 6.94 7.80
CA THR A 105 9.61 8.09 7.34
C THR A 105 8.64 8.58 8.43
N PHE A 106 8.08 7.66 9.22
CA PHE A 106 7.17 7.99 10.31
C PHE A 106 7.79 8.82 11.41
N LEU A 107 9.00 8.49 11.82
CA LEU A 107 9.71 9.26 12.84
C LEU A 107 10.06 10.68 12.37
N MET A 108 10.27 10.87 11.06
CA MET A 108 10.66 12.17 10.50
C MET A 108 9.48 13.07 10.13
N ASN A 109 8.32 12.49 9.77
CA ASN A 109 7.21 13.24 9.17
C ASN A 109 5.84 12.98 9.80
N GLY A 110 5.71 11.93 10.61
CA GLY A 110 4.46 11.50 11.24
C GLY A 110 4.29 12.08 12.64
N ASN A 111 3.06 12.02 13.15
CA ASN A 111 2.75 12.42 14.52
C ASN A 111 2.90 11.20 15.45
N PRO A 112 3.95 11.14 16.30
CA PRO A 112 4.15 10.01 17.19
C PRO A 112 3.11 9.95 18.33
N ILE A 113 2.40 11.05 18.62
CA ILE A 113 1.37 11.10 19.67
C ILE A 113 0.08 10.43 19.19
N THR A 114 -0.33 10.71 17.96
CA THR A 114 -1.58 10.17 17.38
C THR A 114 -1.37 8.92 16.53
N ASN A 115 -0.12 8.55 16.28
CA ASN A 115 0.27 7.45 15.40
C ASN A 115 -0.23 7.60 13.94
N LEU A 116 -0.31 8.85 13.46
CA LEU A 116 -0.84 9.18 12.13
C LEU A 116 0.16 9.99 11.30
N MET A 117 0.12 9.78 9.98
CA MET A 117 0.92 10.49 9.00
C MET A 117 0.08 10.88 7.79
N SER A 118 0.37 12.06 7.23
CA SER A 118 -0.11 12.44 5.90
C SER A 118 0.85 11.95 4.81
N LEU A 119 0.30 11.32 3.77
CA LEU A 119 1.06 10.95 2.58
C LEU A 119 1.59 12.15 1.79
N GLY A 120 1.02 13.34 1.99
CA GLY A 120 1.38 14.54 1.24
C GLY A 120 1.78 15.69 2.15
N LEU A 121 1.14 16.84 1.97
CA LEU A 121 1.37 18.04 2.78
C LEU A 121 0.86 17.85 4.22
N LYS A 122 1.25 18.78 5.10
CA LYS A 122 0.75 18.87 6.47
C LYS A 122 -0.77 18.85 6.48
N SER A 123 -1.34 18.08 7.41
CA SER A 123 -2.77 17.98 7.58
C SER A 123 -3.15 18.05 9.05
N SER A 124 -4.23 18.76 9.39
CA SER A 124 -4.79 18.77 10.74
C SER A 124 -5.36 17.41 11.16
N PHE A 125 -5.62 16.52 10.21
CA PHE A 125 -6.11 15.17 10.48
C PHE A 125 -5.07 14.26 11.16
N THR A 126 -3.78 14.66 11.21
CA THR A 126 -2.78 13.96 12.03
C THR A 126 -2.79 14.41 13.49
N GLY A 127 -3.70 15.30 13.90
CA GLY A 127 -3.86 15.76 15.28
C GLY A 127 -2.90 16.89 15.71
N PRO A 128 -2.90 17.25 17.00
CA PRO A 128 -2.10 18.35 17.53
C PRO A 128 -0.61 18.10 17.37
N ASP A 129 0.12 19.14 16.98
CA ASP A 129 1.56 19.06 16.78
C ASP A 129 2.32 18.86 18.11
N PRO A 130 3.39 18.04 18.12
CA PRO A 130 4.28 17.94 19.25
C PRO A 130 5.06 19.25 19.47
N PRO A 131 5.65 19.44 20.66
CA PRO A 131 6.56 20.56 20.90
C PRO A 131 7.73 20.56 19.92
N LYS A 132 8.20 21.77 19.57
CA LYS A 132 9.42 21.96 18.78
C LYS A 132 10.62 21.26 19.46
N PRO A 133 11.58 20.69 18.72
CA PRO A 133 11.83 20.88 17.28
C PRO A 133 11.13 19.87 16.35
N ALA A 134 10.29 18.97 16.87
CA ALA A 134 9.61 17.97 16.04
C ALA A 134 8.61 18.65 15.08
N GLN A 135 8.59 18.21 13.81
CA GLN A 135 7.69 18.71 12.78
C GLN A 135 6.85 17.56 12.22
N VAL A 136 5.55 17.76 12.10
CA VAL A 136 4.60 16.80 11.55
C VAL A 136 4.02 17.39 10.27
N ASP A 137 4.78 17.27 9.20
CA ASP A 137 4.49 17.97 7.95
C ASP A 137 4.12 17.05 6.77
N GLY A 138 4.05 15.73 7.02
CA GLY A 138 3.82 14.74 5.97
C GLY A 138 4.99 14.59 4.99
N LEU A 139 4.82 13.73 3.98
CA LEU A 139 5.90 13.33 3.08
C LEU A 139 6.28 14.37 2.02
N SER A 140 5.46 15.41 1.81
CA SER A 140 5.74 16.41 0.78
C SER A 140 7.09 17.13 1.02
N PRO A 141 7.87 17.44 -0.03
CA PRO A 141 9.16 18.10 0.12
C PRO A 141 9.06 19.47 0.81
N ILE A 142 10.15 19.87 1.47
CA ILE A 142 10.24 21.18 2.14
C ILE A 142 10.00 22.37 1.21
N ALA A 143 10.33 22.25 -0.08
CA ALA A 143 10.06 23.27 -1.08
C ALA A 143 8.56 23.55 -1.31
N LEU A 144 7.70 22.55 -1.09
CA LEU A 144 6.25 22.73 -1.12
C LEU A 144 5.70 23.18 0.23
N ARG A 145 6.44 22.99 1.33
CA ARG A 145 6.08 23.53 2.66
C ARG A 145 6.22 25.05 2.72
N THR A 146 7.28 25.61 2.13
CA THR A 146 7.52 27.07 2.16
C THR A 146 6.45 27.86 1.41
N ALA A 147 5.89 27.31 0.32
CA ALA A 147 4.77 27.94 -0.40
C ALA A 147 3.50 28.09 0.46
N HIS A 148 3.25 27.14 1.38
CA HIS A 148 2.17 27.26 2.37
C HIS A 148 2.51 28.18 3.54
N TYR A 149 3.80 28.37 3.86
CA TYR A 149 4.25 29.31 4.90
C TYR A 149 4.34 30.76 4.42
N THR A 150 4.43 31.03 3.12
CA THR A 150 4.40 32.40 2.56
C THR A 150 2.99 32.93 2.31
N SER A 151 1.96 32.22 2.77
CA SER A 151 0.55 32.62 2.65
C SER A 151 -0.04 33.23 3.93
N PHE A 152 0.82 33.69 4.85
CA PHE A 152 0.44 34.51 6.01
C PHE A 152 1.15 35.86 5.97
#